data_AF-A0A645IFB3-F1
#
_entry.id   AF-A0A645IFB3-F1
#
_cell.length_a   1.000
_cell.length_b   1.000
_cell.length_c   1.000
_cell.angle_alpha   90.00
_cell.angle_beta   90.00
_cell.angle_gamma   90.00
#
_symmetry.space_group_name_H-M   'P 1'
#
loop_
_entity.id
_entity.type
_entity.pdbx_description
1 polymer ?
#
loop_
_entity_poly.entity_id
_entity_poly.type
_entity_poly.pdbx_seq_one_letter_code
_entity_poly.pdbx_strand_id
1 'polypeptide(L)'
;MSLDEAVDLVLFAFEHAQAGDIMVQKAAACTIEVLAQAVKELFNADNEIKVIGIRHGEKMYETLLTNEECVNAIDMGDFYRVPADKRDLNYDKYVSEGDKERNKLAEFNSNNTELLDVEGVKKKLLALKYFHEELNEWQAKN
;
A
#
# COMPACT_ATOMS: atom_id res chain seq x y z
N MET A 1 4.24 4.55 -0.05
CA MET A 1 3.64 5.50 0.89
C MET A 1 4.77 6.27 1.57
N SER A 2 4.80 7.60 1.46
CA SER A 2 5.68 8.47 2.24
C SER A 2 5.09 8.71 3.64
N LEU A 3 5.88 9.34 4.52
CA LEU A 3 5.38 9.76 5.83
C LEU A 3 4.24 10.78 5.69
N ASP A 4 4.38 11.73 4.77
CA ASP A 4 3.37 12.76 4.52
C ASP A 4 2.06 12.13 4.03
N GLU A 5 2.11 11.15 3.11
CA GLU A 5 0.94 10.41 2.64
C GLU A 5 0.23 9.67 3.78
N ALA A 6 0.99 9.10 4.72
CA ALA A 6 0.43 8.44 5.90
C ALA A 6 -0.23 9.42 6.87
N VAL A 7 0.31 10.63 7.03
CA VAL A 7 -0.31 11.70 7.82
C VAL A 7 -1.61 12.17 7.16
N ASP A 8 -1.60 12.35 5.83
CA ASP A 8 -2.79 12.72 5.06
C ASP A 8 -3.91 11.69 5.21
N LEU A 9 -3.60 10.39 5.24
CA LEU A 9 -4.57 9.34 5.53
C LEU A 9 -5.23 9.54 6.91
N VAL A 10 -4.45 9.85 7.94
CA VAL A 10 -4.99 10.07 9.29
C VAL A 10 -5.87 11.31 9.34
N LEU A 11 -5.46 12.40 8.70
CA LEU A 11 -6.25 13.64 8.62
C LEU A 11 -7.55 13.42 7.83
N PHE A 12 -7.47 12.71 6.71
CA PHE A 12 -8.64 12.35 5.91
C PHE A 12 -9.63 11.48 6.71
N ALA A 13 -9.12 10.50 7.45
CA ALA A 13 -9.94 9.70 8.34
C ALA A 13 -10.57 10.55 9.45
N PHE A 14 -9.81 11.49 10.04
CA PHE A 14 -10.33 12.38 11.07
C PHE A 14 -11.52 13.23 10.57
N GLU A 15 -11.49 13.69 9.33
CA GLU A 15 -12.55 14.53 8.75
C GLU A 15 -13.75 13.74 8.21
N HIS A 16 -13.53 12.52 7.70
CA HIS A 16 -14.53 11.80 6.91
C HIS A 16 -14.96 10.43 7.46
N ALA A 17 -14.18 9.81 8.35
CA ALA A 17 -14.51 8.50 8.88
C ALA A 17 -15.67 8.57 9.87
N GLN A 18 -16.47 7.50 9.92
CA GLN A 18 -17.48 7.27 10.93
C GLN A 18 -16.97 6.27 11.96
N ALA A 19 -17.63 6.22 13.12
CA ALA A 19 -17.33 5.22 14.13
C ALA A 19 -17.46 3.81 13.56
N GLY A 20 -16.37 3.04 13.67
CA GLY A 20 -16.22 1.67 13.18
C GLY A 20 -15.59 1.55 11.79
N ASP A 21 -15.34 2.65 11.08
CA ASP A 21 -14.79 2.58 9.73
C ASP A 21 -13.28 2.26 9.76
N ILE A 22 -12.83 1.48 8.78
CA ILE A 22 -11.42 1.33 8.42
C ILE A 22 -11.16 2.16 7.16
N MET A 23 -10.17 3.06 7.24
CA MET A 23 -9.75 3.90 6.12
C MET A 23 -8.44 3.38 5.54
N VAL A 24 -8.40 3.23 4.22
CA VAL A 24 -7.23 2.73 3.49
C VAL A 24 -6.91 3.70 2.36
N GLN A 25 -5.67 4.15 2.27
CA GLN A 25 -5.20 4.94 1.13
C GLN A 25 -4.84 4.01 -0.04
N LYS A 26 -5.26 4.34 -1.25
CA LYS A 26 -4.82 3.65 -2.46
C LYS A 26 -3.35 3.96 -2.69
N ALA A 27 -2.52 2.92 -2.80
CA ALA A 27 -1.09 3.07 -3.00
C ALA A 27 -0.62 2.19 -4.16
N ALA A 28 0.27 2.75 -5.00
CA ALA A 28 1.06 1.99 -5.94
C ALA A 28 2.11 1.13 -5.19
N ALA A 29 2.57 0.07 -5.83
CA ALA A 29 3.57 -0.84 -5.32
C ALA A 29 4.75 -0.98 -6.31
N CYS A 30 5.82 -1.63 -5.88
CA CYS A 30 6.92 -2.05 -6.76
C CYS A 30 7.52 -3.35 -6.22
N THR A 31 8.26 -4.08 -7.04
CA THR A 31 9.01 -5.24 -6.57
C THR A 31 10.29 -4.80 -5.85
N ILE A 32 10.82 -5.66 -4.98
CA ILE A 32 12.09 -5.40 -4.28
C ILE A 32 13.25 -5.25 -5.27
N GLU A 33 13.22 -5.98 -6.38
CA GLU A 33 14.22 -5.87 -7.45
C GLU A 33 14.20 -4.49 -8.10
N VAL A 34 13.01 -3.98 -8.47
CA VAL A 34 12.85 -2.64 -9.05
C VAL A 34 13.31 -1.57 -8.07
N LEU A 35 12.96 -1.71 -6.78
CA LEU A 35 13.41 -0.79 -5.74
C LEU A 35 14.93 -0.78 -5.60
N ALA A 36 15.57 -1.96 -5.52
CA ALA A 36 17.01 -2.08 -5.42
C ALA A 36 17.73 -1.47 -6.65
N GLN A 37 17.20 -1.74 -7.85
CA GLN A 37 17.74 -1.19 -9.09
C GLN A 37 17.61 0.34 -9.14
N ALA A 38 16.45 0.89 -8.77
CA ALA A 38 16.22 2.33 -8.72
C ALA A 38 17.21 3.03 -7.77
N VAL A 39 17.44 2.46 -6.58
CA VAL A 39 18.41 2.99 -5.62
C VAL A 39 19.83 2.93 -6.19
N LYS A 40 20.26 1.81 -6.76
CA LYS A 40 21.58 1.68 -7.38
C LYS A 40 21.82 2.72 -8.47
N GLU A 41 20.83 2.91 -9.36
CA GLU A 41 20.94 3.87 -10.46
C GLU A 41 21.00 5.32 -9.96
N LEU A 42 20.21 5.69 -8.94
CA LEU A 42 20.22 7.04 -8.38
C LEU A 42 21.55 7.38 -7.70
N PHE A 43 22.17 6.41 -7.03
CA PHE A 43 23.47 6.58 -6.38
C PHE A 43 24.65 6.31 -7.32
N ASN A 44 24.39 6.00 -8.60
CA ASN A 44 25.39 5.58 -9.58
C ASN A 44 26.34 4.49 -9.04
N ALA A 45 25.75 3.50 -8.37
CA ALA A 45 26.43 2.45 -7.63
C ALA A 45 26.38 1.12 -8.37
N ASP A 46 27.48 0.36 -8.36
CA ASP A 46 27.63 -0.91 -9.10
C ASP A 46 27.48 -2.16 -8.22
N ASN A 47 27.15 -2.00 -6.93
CA ASN A 47 27.10 -3.08 -5.95
C ASN A 47 26.33 -4.32 -6.44
N GLU A 48 26.88 -5.51 -6.22
CA GLU A 48 26.23 -6.77 -6.56
C GLU A 48 24.93 -6.99 -5.74
N ILE A 49 23.85 -7.41 -6.41
CA ILE A 49 22.61 -7.81 -5.73
C ILE A 49 22.71 -9.29 -5.37
N LYS A 50 22.69 -9.59 -4.07
CA LYS A 50 22.71 -10.97 -3.56
C LYS A 50 21.33 -11.40 -3.08
N VAL A 51 20.78 -12.45 -3.69
CA VAL A 51 19.51 -13.06 -3.26
C VAL A 51 19.76 -13.96 -2.04
N ILE A 52 19.17 -13.61 -0.89
CA ILE A 52 19.33 -14.36 0.37
C ILE A 52 18.11 -15.25 0.71
N GLY A 53 17.06 -15.21 -0.12
CA GLY A 53 15.80 -15.93 0.12
C GLY A 53 14.82 -15.16 1.00
N ILE A 54 13.60 -15.71 1.13
CA ILE A 54 12.53 -15.15 1.96
C ILE A 54 12.80 -15.42 3.44
N ARG A 55 12.60 -14.42 4.31
CA ARG A 55 12.77 -14.59 5.76
C ARG A 55 11.51 -15.17 6.38
N HIS A 56 11.65 -15.73 7.59
CA HIS A 56 10.53 -16.29 8.33
C HIS A 56 9.48 -15.20 8.62
N GLY A 57 8.22 -15.47 8.31
CA GLY A 57 7.09 -14.57 8.58
C GLY A 57 6.84 -13.51 7.51
N GLU A 58 7.63 -13.46 6.43
CA GLU A 58 7.39 -12.55 5.31
C GLU A 58 6.39 -13.14 4.31
N LYS A 59 5.58 -12.28 3.70
CA LYS A 59 4.69 -12.63 2.59
C LYS A 59 5.27 -12.15 1.26
N MET A 60 4.81 -12.75 0.16
CA MET A 60 5.20 -12.34 -1.20
C MET A 60 4.56 -11.02 -1.64
N TYR A 61 3.39 -10.69 -1.07
CA TYR A 61 2.68 -9.44 -1.28
C TYR A 61 1.88 -9.13 -0.02
N GLU A 62 1.56 -7.85 0.16
CA GLU A 62 0.77 -7.38 1.29
C GLU A 62 -0.64 -7.00 0.86
N THR A 63 -1.60 -7.31 1.72
CA THR A 63 -3.03 -7.07 1.48
C THR A 63 -3.47 -5.83 2.26
N LEU A 64 -4.06 -4.86 1.56
CA LEU A 64 -4.66 -3.66 2.14
C LEU A 64 -6.16 -3.80 2.37
N LEU A 65 -6.86 -4.54 1.49
CA LEU A 65 -8.25 -4.95 1.69
C LEU A 65 -8.40 -6.42 1.35
N THR A 66 -8.92 -7.19 2.30
CA THR A 66 -9.35 -8.57 2.09
C THR A 66 -10.57 -8.62 1.16
N ASN A 67 -10.96 -9.82 0.74
CA ASN A 67 -12.10 -10.01 -0.15
C ASN A 67 -13.41 -9.46 0.44
N GLU A 68 -13.65 -9.75 1.73
CA GLU A 68 -14.85 -9.28 2.43
C GLU A 68 -14.86 -7.75 2.58
N GLU A 69 -13.71 -7.15 2.87
CA GLU A 69 -13.58 -5.71 2.97
C GLU A 69 -13.80 -5.03 1.60
N CYS A 70 -13.25 -5.59 0.52
CA CYS A 70 -13.47 -5.11 -0.84
C CYS A 70 -14.93 -5.10 -1.26
N VAL A 71 -15.72 -6.09 -0.83
CA VAL A 71 -17.15 -6.16 -1.15
C VAL A 71 -17.91 -4.95 -0.58
N ASN A 72 -17.54 -4.54 0.63
CA ASN A 72 -18.20 -3.46 1.38
C ASN A 72 -17.49 -2.11 1.27
N ALA A 73 -16.32 -2.06 0.63
CA ALA A 73 -15.52 -0.86 0.52
C ALA A 73 -16.21 0.19 -0.35
N ILE A 74 -16.22 1.42 0.15
CA ILE A 74 -16.72 2.59 -0.56
C ILE A 74 -15.51 3.34 -1.12
N ASP A 75 -15.51 3.54 -2.44
CA ASP A 75 -14.49 4.33 -3.13
C ASP A 75 -14.71 5.82 -2.86
N MET A 76 -13.70 6.47 -2.28
CA MET A 76 -13.67 7.89 -1.93
C MET A 76 -12.60 8.65 -2.73
N GLY A 77 -12.26 8.19 -3.93
CA GLY A 77 -11.20 8.77 -4.76
C GLY A 77 -9.86 8.12 -4.47
N ASP A 78 -8.98 8.80 -3.73
CA ASP A 78 -7.66 8.28 -3.35
C ASP A 78 -7.71 7.34 -2.14
N PHE A 79 -8.89 7.15 -1.55
CA PHE A 79 -9.11 6.36 -0.36
C PHE A 79 -10.24 5.34 -0.57
N TYR A 80 -10.16 4.24 0.17
CA TYR A 80 -11.27 3.33 0.42
C TYR A 80 -11.72 3.46 1.87
N ARG A 81 -13.03 3.38 2.07
CA ARG A 81 -13.65 3.30 3.39
C ARG A 81 -14.39 1.99 3.53
N VAL A 82 -13.99 1.17 4.50
CA VAL A 82 -14.68 -0.06 4.86
C VAL A 82 -15.54 0.24 6.08
N PRO A 83 -16.87 0.32 5.94
CA PRO A 83 -17.75 0.56 7.08
C PRO A 83 -17.79 -0.65 8.01
N ALA A 84 -17.90 -0.40 9.31
CA ALA A 84 -18.26 -1.47 10.25
C ALA A 84 -19.61 -2.08 9.86
N ASP A 85 -19.70 -3.40 9.99
CA ASP A 85 -20.97 -4.09 9.88
C ASP A 85 -21.89 -3.67 11.06
N LYS A 86 -22.86 -2.80 10.75
CA LYS A 86 -23.82 -2.26 11.72
C LYS A 86 -25.14 -3.05 11.78
N ARG A 87 -25.15 -4.32 11.36
CA ARG A 87 -26.37 -5.15 11.31
C ARG A 87 -26.72 -5.68 12.71
N ASP A 88 -27.07 -4.79 13.65
CA ASP A 88 -27.76 -5.01 14.94
C ASP A 88 -27.39 -6.29 15.74
N LEU A 89 -26.12 -6.73 15.71
CA LEU A 89 -25.65 -7.99 16.31
C LEU A 89 -26.40 -9.25 15.82
N ASN A 90 -26.90 -9.23 14.58
CA ASN A 90 -27.64 -10.36 14.01
C ASN A 90 -26.67 -11.46 13.51
N TYR A 91 -26.62 -12.57 14.25
CA TYR A 91 -25.79 -13.74 13.95
C TYR A 91 -26.24 -14.55 12.73
N ASP A 92 -27.50 -14.42 12.29
CA ASP A 92 -28.04 -15.19 11.16
C ASP A 92 -27.25 -14.94 9.87
N LYS A 93 -26.64 -13.77 9.71
CA LYS A 93 -25.86 -13.40 8.52
C LYS A 93 -24.47 -14.03 8.46
N TYR A 94 -24.04 -14.66 9.54
CA TYR A 94 -22.82 -15.48 9.58
C TYR A 94 -23.12 -16.97 9.43
N VAL A 95 -24.41 -17.38 9.51
CA VAL A 95 -24.80 -18.79 9.65
C VAL A 95 -25.81 -19.27 8.60
N SER A 96 -26.86 -18.49 8.32
CA SER A 96 -28.02 -18.91 7.52
C SER A 96 -28.28 -18.05 6.28
N GLU A 97 -27.90 -16.78 6.25
CA GLU A 97 -28.08 -15.86 5.11
C GLU A 97 -26.75 -15.39 4.52
N GLY A 98 -26.44 -15.78 3.28
CA GLY A 98 -25.26 -15.32 2.54
C GLY A 98 -25.60 -14.35 1.41
N ASP A 99 -24.67 -13.46 1.07
CA ASP A 99 -24.80 -12.56 -0.07
C ASP A 99 -24.46 -13.29 -1.39
N LYS A 100 -25.37 -13.24 -2.37
CA LYS A 100 -25.22 -13.89 -3.68
C LYS A 100 -24.67 -12.94 -4.74
N GLU A 101 -24.77 -11.63 -4.53
CA GLU A 101 -24.28 -10.60 -5.46
C GLU A 101 -22.82 -10.28 -5.13
N ARG A 102 -21.93 -11.18 -5.55
CA ARG A 102 -20.49 -11.06 -5.26
C ARG A 102 -19.89 -9.90 -6.06
N ASN A 103 -19.36 -8.90 -5.37
CA ASN A 103 -18.57 -7.83 -6.00
C ASN A 103 -17.34 -8.44 -6.71
N LYS A 104 -16.97 -7.94 -7.90
CA LYS A 104 -15.90 -8.54 -8.72
C LYS A 104 -14.48 -8.28 -8.20
N LEU A 105 -14.30 -7.29 -7.33
CA LEU A 105 -13.02 -7.02 -6.67
C LEU A 105 -12.78 -8.05 -5.57
N ALA A 106 -11.89 -8.99 -5.84
CA ALA A 106 -11.64 -10.12 -4.95
C ALA A 106 -10.71 -9.77 -3.77
N GLU A 107 -9.85 -8.76 -3.90
CA GLU A 107 -8.87 -8.33 -2.87
C GLU A 107 -8.13 -7.10 -3.40
N PHE A 108 -7.62 -6.23 -2.53
CA PHE A 108 -6.70 -5.15 -2.90
C PHE A 108 -5.35 -5.39 -2.21
N ASN A 109 -4.32 -5.68 -2.99
CA ASN A 109 -3.01 -6.06 -2.50
C ASN A 109 -1.88 -5.50 -3.39
N SER A 110 -0.65 -5.58 -2.90
CA SER A 110 0.51 -4.99 -3.59
C SER A 110 0.86 -5.65 -4.93
N ASN A 111 0.22 -6.78 -5.29
CA ASN A 111 0.45 -7.46 -6.57
C ASN A 111 -0.61 -7.10 -7.64
N ASN A 112 -1.74 -6.51 -7.25
CA ASN A 112 -2.83 -6.14 -8.16
C ASN A 112 -3.10 -4.63 -8.25
N THR A 113 -2.40 -3.83 -7.44
CA THR A 113 -2.36 -2.37 -7.59
C THR A 113 -1.46 -1.96 -8.76
N GLU A 114 -1.36 -0.65 -9.02
CA GLU A 114 -0.38 -0.10 -9.96
C GLU A 114 1.04 -0.50 -9.54
N LEU A 115 1.73 -1.23 -10.41
CA LEU A 115 3.13 -1.62 -10.22
C LEU A 115 4.04 -0.63 -10.94
N LEU A 116 4.78 0.17 -10.16
CA LEU A 116 5.74 1.12 -10.66
C LEU A 116 6.95 0.39 -11.25
N ASP A 117 7.43 0.90 -12.37
CA ASP A 117 8.73 0.55 -12.95
C ASP A 117 9.87 1.30 -12.24
N VAL A 118 11.10 1.07 -12.71
CA VAL A 118 12.30 1.68 -12.13
C VAL A 118 12.20 3.21 -12.14
N GLU A 119 11.73 3.81 -13.22
CA GLU A 119 11.59 5.27 -13.33
C GLU A 119 10.51 5.84 -12.40
N GLY A 120 9.37 5.16 -12.31
CA GLY A 120 8.30 5.50 -11.36
C GLY A 120 8.79 5.48 -9.91
N VAL A 121 9.55 4.44 -9.54
CA VAL A 121 10.16 4.34 -8.21
C VAL A 121 11.19 5.45 -7.98
N LYS A 122 12.06 5.74 -8.95
CA LYS A 122 13.02 6.84 -8.83
C LYS A 122 12.34 8.18 -8.56
N LYS A 123 11.28 8.48 -9.32
CA LYS A 123 10.49 9.71 -9.13
C LYS A 123 9.90 9.78 -7.72
N LYS A 124 9.37 8.67 -7.21
CA LYS A 124 8.85 8.56 -5.83
C LYS A 124 9.95 8.77 -4.78
N LEU A 125 11.12 8.16 -4.96
CA LEU A 125 12.25 8.30 -4.04
C LEU A 125 12.78 9.75 -4.01
N LEU A 126 12.91 10.39 -5.17
CA LEU A 126 13.32 11.79 -5.27
C LEU A 126 12.30 12.77 -4.69
N ALA A 127 11.03 12.37 -4.51
CA ALA A 127 10.09 13.22 -3.78
C ALA A 127 10.36 13.26 -2.26
N LEU A 128 11.21 12.35 -1.73
CA LEU A 128 11.49 12.25 -0.29
C LEU A 128 12.68 13.13 0.09
N LYS A 129 12.47 14.04 1.05
CA LYS A 129 13.52 14.94 1.57
C LYS A 129 14.75 14.17 2.06
N TYR A 130 14.54 13.12 2.84
CA TYR A 130 15.61 12.27 3.38
C TYR A 130 16.48 11.66 2.27
N PHE A 131 15.86 11.23 1.16
CA PHE A 131 16.59 10.61 0.05
C PHE A 131 17.51 11.62 -0.64
N HIS A 132 17.06 12.87 -0.80
CA HIS A 132 17.88 13.95 -1.32
C HIS A 132 19.08 14.27 -0.42
N GLU A 133 18.88 14.27 0.90
CA GLU A 133 19.95 14.52 1.87
C GLU A 133 21.06 13.44 1.74
N GLU A 134 20.68 12.17 1.75
CA GLU A 134 21.61 11.04 1.58
C GLU A 134 22.33 11.06 0.22
N LEU A 135 21.62 11.38 -0.86
CA LEU A 135 22.21 11.46 -2.19
C LEU A 135 23.24 12.59 -2.30
N ASN A 136 22.95 13.76 -1.74
CA ASN A 136 23.88 14.88 -1.71
C ASN A 136 25.12 14.56 -0.87
N GLU A 137 24.95 13.90 0.28
CA GLU A 137 26.07 13.45 1.10
C GLU A 137 26.95 12.42 0.37
N TRP A 138 26.35 11.51 -0.39
CA TRP A 138 27.07 10.52 -1.19
C TRP A 138 27.90 11.18 -2.29
N GLN A 139 27.32 12.14 -3.01
CA GLN A 139 28.01 12.90 -4.06
C GLN A 139 29.08 13.84 -3.53
N ALA A 140 28.97 14.31 -2.29
CA ALA A 140 30.03 15.09 -1.66
C ALA A 140 31.25 14.25 -1.26
N LYS A 141 31.08 12.93 -1.11
CA LYS A 141 32.12 11.99 -0.66
C LYS A 141 32.85 11.30 -1.82
N ASN A 142 32.28 11.27 -3.03
CA ASN A 142 32.78 10.55 -4.21
C ASN A 142 32.94 11.49 -5.42
#